data_AF-H3GR78-F1
#
_entry.id   AF-H3GR78-F1
#
_cell.length_a   1.000
_cell.length_b   1.000
_cell.length_c   1.000
_cell.angle_alpha   90.00
_cell.angle_beta   90.00
_cell.angle_gamma   90.00
#
_symmetry.space_group_name_H-M   'P 1'
#
loop_
_entity.id
_entity.type
_entity.pdbx_description
1 polymer ?
#
loop_
_entity_poly.entity_id
_entity_poly.type
_entity_poly.pdbx_seq_one_letter_code
_entity_poly.pdbx_strand_id
1 'polypeptide(L)'
;MPERDHRRPGVNDELFFFHEALGSDDEQAAEDELCARVLYSFEDGDRLLQSLHLVQGLLAFVRGVQTNETTPQWASVTLSKRRFFILEVEPKIFMALVRGTI
;
A
#
# COMPACT_ATOMS: atom_id res chain seq x y z
N MET A 1 -6.48 22.22 30.62
CA MET A 1 -5.53 21.09 30.43
C MET A 1 -5.62 20.70 28.96
N PRO A 2 -4.64 21.01 28.09
CA PRO A 2 -4.68 20.53 26.72
C PRO A 2 -4.10 19.12 26.66
N GLU A 3 -4.82 18.20 26.02
CA GLU A 3 -4.35 16.87 25.66
C GLU A 3 -3.06 16.98 24.84
N ARG A 4 -2.05 16.21 25.23
CA ARG A 4 -0.78 16.14 24.49
C ARG A 4 -1.04 15.36 23.20
N ASP A 5 -1.06 16.06 22.08
CA ASP A 5 -0.98 15.47 20.76
C ASP A 5 0.35 14.69 20.65
N HIS A 6 0.27 13.36 20.57
CA HIS A 6 1.43 12.44 20.54
C HIS A 6 1.99 12.25 19.13
N ARG A 7 1.62 13.10 18.14
CA ARG A 7 2.26 13.06 16.84
C ARG A 7 3.75 13.40 16.98
N ARG A 8 4.61 12.40 16.73
CA ARG A 8 6.05 12.62 16.61
C ARG A 8 6.28 13.60 15.43
N PRO A 9 7.03 14.68 15.62
CA PRO A 9 7.31 15.60 14.52
C PRO A 9 8.11 14.87 13.43
N GLY A 10 7.64 14.92 12.18
CA GLY A 10 8.40 14.55 10.98
C GLY A 10 8.19 13.16 10.38
N VAL A 11 7.20 12.38 10.86
CA VAL A 11 6.86 11.07 10.28
C VAL A 11 5.46 11.12 9.69
N ASN A 12 5.35 10.87 8.38
CA ASN A 12 4.08 10.63 7.70
C ASN A 12 3.96 9.13 7.47
N ASP A 13 3.01 8.52 8.18
CA ASP A 13 2.66 7.11 8.03
C ASP A 13 1.36 7.02 7.22
N GLU A 14 1.43 6.45 6.01
CA GLU A 14 0.25 6.14 5.19
C GLU A 14 -0.05 4.64 5.37
N LEU A 15 -1.31 4.29 5.69
CA LEU A 15 -1.75 2.91 5.88
C LEU A 15 -3.01 2.64 5.06
N PHE A 16 -3.00 1.60 4.23
CA PHE A 16 -4.19 1.16 3.52
C PHE A 16 -4.23 -0.36 3.34
N PHE A 17 -5.44 -0.89 3.17
CA PHE A 17 -5.71 -2.28 2.84
C PHE A 17 -6.30 -2.35 1.44
N PHE A 18 -5.85 -3.32 0.66
CA PHE A 18 -6.40 -3.54 -0.67
C PHE A 18 -6.53 -5.03 -0.97
N HIS A 19 -7.50 -5.36 -1.81
CA HIS A 19 -7.67 -6.71 -2.34
C HIS A 19 -7.13 -6.77 -3.77
N GLU A 20 -6.21 -7.69 -4.02
CA GLU A 20 -5.46 -7.81 -5.28
C GLU A 20 -6.34 -8.11 -6.49
N ALA A 21 -7.47 -8.80 -6.32
CA ALA A 21 -8.36 -9.19 -7.42
C ALA A 21 -9.76 -8.57 -7.35
N LEU A 22 -9.94 -7.52 -6.53
CA LEU A 22 -11.21 -6.79 -6.46
C LEU A 22 -11.17 -5.65 -7.50
N GLY A 23 -12.32 -5.11 -7.89
CA GLY A 23 -12.38 -4.04 -8.90
C GLY A 23 -12.06 -4.52 -10.31
N SER A 24 -11.68 -3.59 -11.18
CA SER A 24 -11.37 -3.87 -12.59
C SER A 24 -9.87 -3.95 -12.84
N ASP A 25 -9.44 -4.91 -13.67
CA ASP A 25 -8.08 -4.99 -14.25
C ASP A 25 -8.01 -4.31 -15.64
N ASP A 26 -9.10 -3.71 -16.10
CA ASP A 26 -9.16 -3.02 -17.39
C ASP A 26 -8.34 -1.72 -17.34
N GLU A 27 -7.47 -1.51 -18.32
CA GLU A 27 -6.69 -0.28 -18.48
C GLU A 27 -7.58 0.95 -18.70
N GLN A 28 -8.83 0.75 -19.13
CA GLN A 28 -9.86 1.78 -19.32
C GLN A 28 -10.80 1.93 -18.12
N ALA A 29 -10.56 1.22 -17.01
CA ALA A 29 -11.38 1.33 -15.81
C ALA A 29 -11.39 2.77 -15.26
N ALA A 30 -12.53 3.20 -14.76
CA ALA A 30 -12.64 4.50 -14.11
C ALA A 30 -11.95 4.49 -12.73
N GLU A 31 -11.58 5.67 -12.23
CA GLU A 31 -10.84 5.80 -10.96
C GLU A 31 -11.60 5.21 -9.76
N ASP A 32 -12.93 5.32 -9.74
CA ASP A 32 -13.80 4.74 -8.72
C ASP A 32 -13.81 3.19 -8.78
N GLU A 33 -13.78 2.62 -9.98
CA GLU A 33 -13.67 1.16 -10.17
C GLU A 33 -12.31 0.61 -9.71
N LEU A 34 -11.24 1.39 -9.89
CA LEU A 34 -9.91 1.06 -9.38
C LEU A 34 -9.84 1.21 -7.85
N CYS A 35 -10.44 2.28 -7.31
CA CYS A 35 -10.56 2.51 -5.87
C CYS A 35 -11.36 1.42 -5.16
N ALA A 36 -12.26 0.71 -5.84
CA ALA A 36 -12.98 -0.43 -5.27
C ALA A 36 -12.04 -1.54 -4.73
N ARG A 37 -10.78 -1.58 -5.18
CA ARG A 37 -9.73 -2.45 -4.62
C ARG A 37 -9.37 -2.12 -3.18
N VAL A 38 -9.49 -0.87 -2.78
CA VAL A 38 -9.12 -0.40 -1.45
C VAL A 38 -10.25 -0.70 -0.48
N LEU A 39 -9.96 -1.53 0.52
CA LEU A 39 -10.91 -1.92 1.56
C LEU A 39 -10.95 -0.89 2.69
N TYR A 40 -9.82 -0.24 2.94
CA TYR A 40 -9.66 0.77 3.98
C TYR A 40 -8.44 1.64 3.71
N SER A 41 -8.53 2.94 3.96
CA SER A 41 -7.40 3.86 4.01
C SER A 41 -7.46 4.67 5.30
N PHE A 42 -6.32 4.79 5.99
CA PHE A 42 -6.22 5.60 7.22
C PHE A 42 -6.29 7.10 6.91
N GLU A 43 -5.82 7.52 5.74
CA GLU A 43 -5.99 8.89 5.24
C GLU A 43 -6.75 8.85 3.90
N ASP A 44 -7.86 9.60 3.84
CA ASP A 44 -8.59 9.82 2.59
C ASP A 44 -7.81 10.87 1.80
N GLY A 45 -7.38 10.54 0.58
CA GLY A 45 -6.52 11.45 -0.16
C GLY A 45 -6.50 11.18 -1.65
N ASP A 46 -6.37 12.27 -2.41
CA ASP A 46 -6.24 12.34 -3.87
C ASP A 46 -5.10 11.47 -4.43
N ARG A 47 -4.24 10.92 -3.56
CA ARG A 47 -3.08 10.08 -3.91
C ARG A 47 -3.28 8.59 -3.66
N LEU A 48 -4.45 8.18 -3.18
CA LEU A 48 -4.72 6.77 -2.85
C LEU A 48 -4.43 5.83 -4.02
N LEU A 49 -4.89 6.18 -5.23
CA LEU A 49 -4.62 5.41 -6.44
C LEU A 49 -3.13 5.36 -6.81
N GLN A 50 -2.41 6.47 -6.61
CA GLN A 50 -0.97 6.51 -6.86
C GLN A 50 -0.22 5.60 -5.89
N SER A 51 -0.59 5.63 -4.61
CA SER A 51 -0.03 4.75 -3.59
C SER A 51 -0.38 3.27 -3.86
N LEU A 52 -1.61 2.98 -4.28
CA LEU A 52 -2.05 1.63 -4.69
C LEU A 52 -1.22 1.10 -5.85
N HIS A 53 -1.12 1.83 -6.96
CA HIS A 53 -0.36 1.41 -8.14
C HIS A 53 1.13 1.21 -7.82
N LEU A 54 1.72 2.09 -7.00
CA LEU A 54 3.10 1.93 -6.58
C LEU A 54 3.30 0.65 -5.77
N VAL A 55 2.43 0.39 -4.80
CA VAL A 55 2.51 -0.82 -3.96
C VAL A 55 2.28 -2.10 -4.78
N GLN A 56 1.33 -2.09 -5.71
CA GLN A 56 1.11 -3.22 -6.63
C GLN A 56 2.33 -3.47 -7.52
N GLY A 57 2.93 -2.41 -8.08
CA GLY A 57 4.15 -2.51 -8.87
C GLY A 57 5.33 -3.06 -8.05
N LEU A 58 5.46 -2.63 -6.80
CA LEU A 58 6.48 -3.16 -5.87
C LEU A 58 6.25 -4.63 -5.55
N LEU A 59 5.00 -5.04 -5.31
CA LEU A 59 4.65 -6.43 -5.05
C LEU A 59 4.95 -7.32 -6.26
N ALA A 60 4.56 -6.88 -7.46
CA ALA A 60 4.85 -7.57 -8.71
C ALA A 60 6.37 -7.68 -8.95
N PHE A 61 7.13 -6.61 -8.70
CA PHE A 61 8.58 -6.62 -8.79
C PHE A 61 9.21 -7.64 -7.83
N VAL A 62 8.82 -7.61 -6.54
CA VAL A 62 9.34 -8.53 -5.53
C VAL A 62 9.02 -9.98 -5.89
N ARG A 63 7.82 -10.26 -6.38
CA ARG A 63 7.42 -11.57 -6.90
C ARG A 63 8.26 -12.01 -8.09
N GLY A 64 8.57 -11.09 -9.02
CA GLY A 64 9.41 -11.39 -10.19
C GLY A 64 10.88 -11.68 -9.83
N VAL A 65 11.40 -11.05 -8.77
CA VAL A 65 12.77 -11.28 -8.28
C VAL A 65 12.87 -12.54 -7.44
N GLN A 66 11.81 -12.89 -6.68
CA GLN A 66 11.76 -14.12 -5.92
C GLN A 66 11.46 -15.29 -6.86
N THR A 67 12.53 -15.91 -7.38
CA THR A 67 12.46 -17.08 -8.28
C THR A 67 11.93 -18.36 -7.62
N ASN A 68 11.52 -18.31 -6.34
CA ASN A 68 10.98 -19.46 -5.62
C ASN A 68 9.46 -19.47 -5.74
N GLU A 69 8.88 -20.66 -5.93
CA GLU A 69 7.45 -20.93 -6.19
C GLU A 69 6.46 -20.43 -5.12
N THR A 70 6.94 -19.77 -4.07
CA THR A 70 6.14 -19.24 -2.98
C THR A 70 5.91 -17.74 -3.16
N THR A 71 4.64 -17.34 -3.28
CA THR A 71 4.23 -15.94 -3.19
C THR A 71 4.75 -15.33 -1.88
N PRO A 72 5.47 -14.19 -1.90
CA PRO A 72 5.93 -13.53 -0.69
C PRO A 72 4.74 -13.13 0.17
N GLN A 73 4.68 -13.69 1.38
CA GLN A 73 3.73 -13.26 2.40
C GLN A 73 3.97 -11.81 2.82
N TRP A 74 5.20 -11.30 2.66
CA TRP A 74 5.53 -9.90 2.94
C TRP A 74 6.67 -9.38 2.06
N ALA A 75 6.70 -8.07 1.90
CA ALA A 75 7.78 -7.33 1.26
C ALA A 75 8.12 -6.07 2.06
N SER A 76 9.41 -5.75 2.14
CA SER A 76 9.90 -4.47 2.67
C SER A 76 10.76 -3.83 1.58
N VAL A 77 10.30 -2.72 1.01
CA VAL A 77 11.02 -1.99 -0.03
C VAL A 77 11.36 -0.59 0.46
N THR A 78 12.60 -0.15 0.25
CA THR A 78 13.01 1.23 0.54
C THR A 78 13.24 1.96 -0.78
N LEU A 79 12.50 3.06 -0.99
CA LEU A 79 12.69 3.96 -2.12
C LEU A 79 13.02 5.36 -1.59
N SER A 80 14.23 5.83 -1.90
CA SER A 80 14.74 7.13 -1.41
C SER A 80 14.64 7.25 0.12
N LYS A 81 13.76 8.12 0.63
CA LYS A 81 13.52 8.35 2.08
C LYS A 81 12.23 7.70 2.59
N ARG A 82 11.62 6.80 1.81
CA ARG A 82 10.35 6.13 2.14
C ARG A 82 10.57 4.64 2.24
N ARG A 83 9.98 4.03 3.27
CA ARG A 83 9.96 2.58 3.45
C ARG A 83 8.54 2.07 3.32
N PHE A 84 8.36 1.07 2.47
CA PHE A 84 7.10 0.40 2.18
C PHE A 84 7.14 -0.97 2.83
N PHE A 85 6.15 -1.28 3.64
CA PHE A 85 5.91 -2.61 4.18
C PHE A 85 4.60 -3.11 3.59
N ILE A 86 4.65 -4.26 2.92
CA ILE A 86 3.50 -4.88 2.27
C ILE A 86 3.37 -6.26 2.89
N LEU A 87 2.21 -6.58 3.45
CA LEU A 87 1.95 -7.84 4.14
C LEU A 87 0.63 -8.41 3.63
N GLU A 88 0.63 -9.66 3.18
CA GLU A 88 -0.59 -10.41 2.95
C GLU A 88 -1.20 -10.78 4.31
N VAL A 89 -2.36 -10.21 4.63
CA VAL A 89 -3.04 -10.41 5.92
C VAL A 89 -4.11 -11.52 5.83
N GLU A 90 -4.68 -11.69 4.64
CA GLU A 90 -5.60 -12.76 4.26
C GLU A 90 -5.34 -13.08 2.77
N PRO A 91 -5.77 -14.23 2.23
CA PRO A 91 -5.56 -14.55 0.82
C PRO A 91 -6.00 -13.41 -0.10
N LYS A 92 -5.06 -12.86 -0.87
CA LYS A 92 -5.25 -11.70 -1.77
C LYS A 92 -5.56 -10.36 -1.09
N ILE A 93 -5.59 -10.27 0.23
CA ILE A 93 -5.76 -9.01 0.97
C ILE A 93 -4.42 -8.59 1.53
N PHE A 94 -4.01 -7.38 1.19
CA PHE A 94 -2.72 -6.83 1.57
C PHE A 94 -2.90 -5.59 2.43
N MET A 95 -2.09 -5.49 3.47
CA MET A 95 -1.84 -4.27 4.22
C MET A 95 -0.58 -3.61 3.67
N ALA A 96 -0.67 -2.32 3.36
CA ALA A 96 0.46 -1.50 2.96
C ALA A 96 0.68 -0.37 3.97
N LEU A 97 1.87 -0.33 4.56
CA LEU A 97 2.33 0.75 5.43
C LEU A 97 3.49 1.48 4.76
N VAL A 98 3.31 2.76 4.47
CA VAL A 98 4.34 3.65 3.95
C VAL A 98 4.81 4.55 5.06
N ARG A 99 6.11 4.51 5.33
CA ARG A 99 6.75 5.38 6.31
C ARG A 99 7.70 6.33 5.62
N GLY A 100 7.38 7.62 5.62
CA GLY A 100 8.27 8.68 5.17
C GLY A 100 8.99 9.36 6.33
N THR A 101 10.27 9.69 6.16
CA THR A 101 10.94 10.71 6.98
C THR A 101 11.03 12.00 6.19
N ILE A 102 10.44 13.07 6.73
CA ILE A 102 10.53 14.43 6.17
C ILE A 102 11.98 14.93 6.29
#